data_AF-A0A6B3IGR1-F1
#
_entry.id   AF-A0A6B3IGR1-F1
#
_cell.length_a   1.000
_cell.length_b   1.000
_cell.length_c   1.000
_cell.angle_alpha   90.00
_cell.angle_beta   90.00
_cell.angle_gamma   90.00
#
_symmetry.space_group_name_H-M   'P 1'
#
loop_
_entity.id
_entity.type
_entity.pdbx_description
1 polymer ?
#
loop_
_entity_poly.entity_id
_entity_poly.type
_entity_poly.pdbx_seq_one_letter_code
_entity_poly.pdbx_strand_id
1 'polypeptide(L)' 'MKVPTTILEVLDRAETNGPRLILTGQLDRKLYTDTAKVLEAAGGKWNRKERAHLFPGDAAEA' A
#
# COMPACT_ATOMS: atom_id res chain seq x y z
N MET A 1 8.46 12.96 -6.10
CA MET A 1 8.20 11.72 -6.86
C MET A 1 6.89 11.90 -7.62
N LYS A 2 6.80 11.59 -8.91
CA LYS A 2 5.50 11.53 -9.61
C LYS A 2 4.96 10.11 -9.45
N VAL A 3 3.80 9.96 -8.80
CA VAL A 3 3.12 8.68 -8.64
C VAL A 3 2.24 8.46 -9.88
N PRO A 4 2.41 7.36 -10.63
CA PRO A 4 1.52 7.02 -11.75
C PRO A 4 0.06 6.89 -11.32
N THR A 5 -0.87 7.29 -12.19
CA THR A 5 -2.32 7.20 -11.93
C THR A 5 -2.76 5.78 -11.59
N THR A 6 -2.17 4.76 -12.23
CA THR A 6 -2.48 3.35 -11.93
C THR A 6 -2.17 2.96 -10.49
N ILE A 7 -1.14 3.56 -9.88
CA ILE A 7 -0.83 3.33 -8.46
C ILE A 7 -1.85 4.03 -7.57
N LEU A 8 -2.24 5.26 -7.91
CA LEU A 8 -3.29 5.99 -7.18
C LEU A 8 -4.61 5.22 -7.20
N GLU A 9 -4.98 4.69 -8.36
CA GLU A 9 -6.17 3.85 -8.47
C GLU A 9 -6.05 2.57 -7.64
N VAL A 10 -4.87 1.97 -7.48
CA VAL A 10 -4.69 0.79 -6.62
C VAL A 10 -4.85 1.18 -5.14
N LEU A 11 -4.30 2.32 -4.74
CA LEU A 11 -4.40 2.81 -3.36
C LEU A 11 -5.85 3.18 -3.01
N ASP A 12 -6.62 3.72 -3.95
CA ASP A 12 -8.03 4.09 -3.77
C ASP A 12 -8.94 2.88 -3.44
N ARG A 13 -8.57 1.69 -3.92
CA ARG A 13 -9.27 0.40 -3.65
C ARG A 13 -8.62 -0.41 -2.54
N ALA A 14 -7.51 0.07 -1.97
CA ALA A 14 -6.85 -0.63 -0.87
C ALA A 14 -7.74 -0.60 0.37
N GLU A 15 -7.67 -1.67 1.17
CA GLU A 15 -8.38 -1.73 2.44
C GLU A 15 -7.47 -1.24 3.56
N THR A 16 -7.97 -0.33 4.40
CA THR A 16 -7.28 0.15 5.59
C THR A 16 -7.99 -0.34 6.86
N ASN A 17 -7.22 -0.79 7.85
CA ASN A 17 -7.75 -1.21 9.15
C ASN A 17 -6.73 -0.88 10.25
N GLY A 18 -6.92 0.28 10.87
CA GLY A 18 -5.94 0.86 11.78
C GLY A 18 -4.61 1.03 11.06
N PRO A 19 -3.49 0.50 11.59
CA PRO A 19 -2.17 0.68 10.96
C PRO A 19 -1.95 -0.19 9.72
N ARG A 20 -2.90 -1.03 9.32
CA ARG A 20 -2.76 -1.94 8.17
C ARG A 20 -3.32 -1.30 6.91
N LEU A 21 -2.52 -1.33 5.83
CA LEU A 21 -2.97 -1.15 4.45
C LEU A 21 -2.80 -2.45 3.67
N ILE A 22 -3.88 -2.91 3.03
CA ILE A 22 -3.94 -4.16 2.29
C ILE A 22 -4.23 -3.85 0.83
N LEU A 23 -3.33 -4.29 -0.06
CA LEU A 23 -3.56 -4.21 -1.50
C LEU A 23 -4.53 -5.33 -1.91
N THR A 24 -5.67 -4.96 -2.47
CA THR A 24 -6.75 -5.88 -2.86
C THR A 24 -6.81 -6.04 -4.38
N GLY A 25 -7.51 -7.08 -4.84
CA GLY A 25 -7.69 -7.37 -6.26
C GLY A 25 -6.49 -8.06 -6.91
N GLN A 26 -6.62 -8.33 -8.22
CA GLN A 26 -5.53 -8.89 -9.01
C GLN A 26 -4.60 -7.77 -9.48
N LEU A 27 -3.39 -7.76 -8.94
CA LEU A 27 -2.31 -6.89 -9.39
C LEU A 27 -1.28 -7.74 -10.12
N ASP A 28 -0.83 -7.28 -11.28
CA ASP A 28 0.37 -7.87 -11.87
C ASP A 28 1.58 -7.60 -10.97
N ARG A 29 2.63 -8.41 -11.13
CA ARG A 29 3.82 -8.34 -10.29
C ARG A 29 4.47 -6.95 -10.30
N LYS A 30 4.48 -6.27 -11.44
CA LYS A 30 5.09 -4.96 -11.59
C LYS A 30 4.27 -3.91 -10.83
N LEU A 31 2.96 -3.89 -11.01
CA LEU A 31 2.05 -2.98 -10.34
C LEU A 31 2.08 -3.16 -8.82
N TYR A 32 2.09 -4.40 -8.33
CA TYR A 32 2.27 -4.68 -6.90
C TYR A 32 3.61 -4.13 -6.38
N THR A 33 4.70 -4.43 -7.08
CA THR A 33 6.05 -4.03 -6.64
C THR A 33 6.21 -2.51 -6.63
N ASP A 34 5.68 -1.82 -7.64
CA ASP A 34 5.74 -0.36 -7.72
C ASP A 34 4.86 0.31 -6.66
N THR A 35 3.67 -0.24 -6.40
CA THR A 35 2.78 0.24 -5.32
C THR A 35 3.42 0.03 -3.95
N ALA A 36 4.02 -1.14 -3.71
CA ALA A 36 4.71 -1.45 -2.46
C ALA A 36 5.87 -0.46 -2.19
N LYS A 37 6.63 -0.06 -3.23
CA LYS A 37 7.69 0.97 -3.09
C LYS A 37 7.13 2.33 -2.67
N VAL A 38 5.97 2.71 -3.20
CA VAL A 38 5.31 3.96 -2.81
C VAL A 38 4.87 3.90 -1.34
N LEU A 39 4.29 2.78 -0.91
CA LEU A 39 3.92 2.54 0.48
C LEU A 39 5.13 2.59 1.41
N GLU A 40 6.25 1.95 1.02
CA GLU A 40 7.51 1.99 1.77
C GLU A 40 8.10 3.41 1.86
N ALA A 41 8.03 4.19 0.78
CA ALA A 41 8.44 5.59 0.77
C ALA A 41 7.56 6.48 1.67
N ALA A 42 6.27 6.12 1.82
CA ALA A 42 5.33 6.76 2.75
C ALA A 42 5.49 6.26 4.21
N GLY A 43 6.42 5.32 4.47
CA GLY A 43 6.70 4.79 5.81
C GLY A 43 5.99 3.48 6.16
N GLY A 44 5.22 2.92 5.24
CA GLY A 44 4.56 1.63 5.39
C GLY A 44 5.52 0.46 5.21
N LYS A 45 5.59 -0.45 6.18
CA LYS A 45 6.50 -1.61 6.14
C LYS A 45 5.74 -2.89 5.88
N TRP A 46 6.17 -3.68 4.90
CA TRP A 46 5.56 -4.98 4.64
C TRP A 46 5.70 -5.91 5.85
N ASN A 47 4.57 -6.39 6.38
CA ASN A 47 4.52 -7.37 7.45
C ASN A 47 3.91 -8.68 6.95
N ARG A 48 4.73 -9.74 6.89
CA ARG A 48 4.30 -11.07 6.42
C ARG A 48 3.21 -11.70 7.29
N LYS A 49 3.21 -11.44 8.60
CA LYS A 49 2.24 -12.01 9.55
C LYS A 49 0.86 -11.38 9.36
N GLU A 50 0.82 -10.06 9.27
CA GLU A 50 -0.42 -9.30 9.05
C GLU A 50 -0.87 -9.30 7.58
N ARG A 51 0.02 -9.71 6.66
CA ARG A 51 -0.18 -9.66 5.20
C ARG A 51 -0.60 -8.27 4.71
N ALA A 52 0.00 -7.24 5.31
CA ALA A 52 -0.31 -5.84 5.09
C ALA A 52 0.94 -4.96 5.17
N HIS A 53 0.88 -3.78 4.60
CA HIS A 53 1.82 -2.70 4.89
C HIS A 53 1.40 -2.03 6.21
N LEU A 54 2.28 -2.07 7.20
CA LEU A 54 2.06 -1.46 8.50
C LEU A 54 2.65 -0.06 8.57
N PHE A 55 1.81 0.90 8.95
CA PHE A 55 2.22 2.27 9.23
C PHE A 55 2.38 2.52 10.74
N PRO A 56 3.13 3.55 11.15
CA PRO A 56 3.25 3.92 12.56
C PRO A 56 1.93 4.39 13.21
N GLY A 57 1.03 4.97 12.40
CA GLY A 57 -0.29 5.45 12.81
C GLY A 57 -1.40 4.79 11.99
N ASP A 58 -2.57 5.43 11.90
CA ASP A 58 -3.64 4.96 11.01
C ASP A 58 -3.16 5.02 9.55
N ALA A 59 -3.32 3.91 8.83
CA ALA A 59 -2.89 3.80 7.44
C ALA A 59 -3.71 4.69 6.50
N ALA A 60 -4.93 5.09 6.89
CA ALA A 60 -5.76 6.01 6.11
C ALA A 60 -5.28 7.47 6.19
N GLU A 61 -4.42 7.81 7.16
CA GLU A 61 -3.88 9.16 7.37
C GLU A 61 -2.43 9.33 6.89
N ALA A 62 -1.86 8.30 6.26
CA ALA A 62 -0.44 8.23 5.87
C ALA A 62 -0.11 8.91 4.53
#